data_AF-E9FKU6-F1
#
_entry.id   AF-E9FKU6-F1
#
_cell.length_a   1.000
_cell.length_b   1.000
_cell.length_c   1.000
_cell.angle_alpha   90.00
_cell.angle_beta   90.00
_cell.angle_gamma   90.00
#
_symmetry.space_group_name_H-M   'P 1'
#
loop_
_entity.id
_entity.type
_entity.pdbx_description
1 polymer ?
#
loop_
_entity_poly.entity_id
_entity_poly.type
_entity_poly.pdbx_seq_one_letter_code
_entity_poly.pdbx_strand_id
1 'polypeptide(L)'
;MFEEGRTAALLQKMKSGDASQFPIETALKALTIEGAKVLGMAEQIGSLEVGKQADFLVIQPQGKIHLQPQENILSHLVYAVKSSDVDDVYIAGEQVVKQGQVLTVEL
;
A
#
# COMPACT_ATOMS: atom_id res chain seq x y z
N MET A 1 2.79 -4.83 -5.77
CA MET A 1 1.54 -4.03 -5.54
C MET A 1 1.79 -2.53 -5.67
N PHE A 2 2.84 -1.98 -5.03
CA PHE A 2 3.18 -0.55 -5.16
C PHE A 2 3.51 -0.17 -6.61
N GLU A 3 4.24 -1.01 -7.30
CA GLU A 3 4.65 -0.84 -8.70
C GLU A 3 3.43 -0.86 -9.65
N GLU A 4 2.45 -1.73 -9.40
CA GLU A 4 1.21 -1.82 -10.15
C GLU A 4 0.33 -0.59 -9.91
N GLY A 5 0.20 -0.14 -8.65
CA GLY A 5 -0.51 1.10 -8.33
C GLY A 5 0.10 2.33 -9.01
N ARG A 6 1.44 2.42 -9.00
CA ARG A 6 2.19 3.45 -9.73
C ARG A 6 1.92 3.38 -11.23
N THR A 7 1.98 2.17 -11.80
CA THR A 7 1.74 1.94 -13.23
C THR A 7 0.32 2.35 -13.62
N ALA A 8 -0.69 1.96 -12.84
CA ALA A 8 -2.08 2.35 -13.06
C ALA A 8 -2.25 3.89 -13.04
N ALA A 9 -1.66 4.55 -12.05
CA ALA A 9 -1.72 6.01 -11.93
C ALA A 9 -1.07 6.72 -13.13
N LEU A 10 0.14 6.30 -13.51
CA LEU A 10 0.87 6.92 -14.62
C LEU A 10 0.22 6.64 -15.98
N LEU A 11 -0.28 5.42 -16.21
CA LEU A 11 -0.98 5.06 -17.43
C LEU A 11 -2.29 5.85 -17.58
N GLN A 12 -3.05 6.03 -16.50
CA GLN A 12 -4.29 6.81 -16.56
C GLN A 12 -4.02 8.27 -16.91
N LYS A 13 -2.98 8.88 -16.31
CA LYS A 13 -2.56 10.26 -16.62
C LYS A 13 -2.08 10.41 -18.07
N MET A 14 -1.32 9.44 -18.56
CA MET A 14 -0.88 9.41 -19.96
C MET A 14 -2.06 9.30 -20.92
N LYS A 15 -3.01 8.40 -20.61
CA LYS A 15 -4.21 8.17 -21.43
C LYS A 15 -5.15 9.38 -21.45
N SER A 16 -5.32 10.06 -20.31
CA SER A 16 -6.20 11.23 -20.21
C SER A 16 -5.56 12.51 -20.74
N GLY A 17 -4.22 12.59 -20.79
CA GLY A 17 -3.51 13.84 -21.02
C GLY A 17 -3.61 14.83 -19.86
N ASP A 18 -4.02 14.37 -18.67
CA ASP A 18 -4.28 15.21 -17.49
C ASP A 18 -3.63 14.58 -16.25
N ALA A 19 -2.63 15.29 -15.70
CA ALA A 19 -1.84 14.84 -14.55
C ALA A 19 -2.63 14.77 -13.23
N SER A 20 -3.81 15.40 -13.16
CA SER A 20 -4.70 15.35 -12.00
C SER A 20 -5.54 14.07 -11.93
N GLN A 21 -5.61 13.31 -13.03
CA GLN A 21 -6.33 12.04 -13.06
C GLN A 21 -5.63 10.97 -12.21
N PHE A 22 -6.43 10.10 -11.59
CA PHE A 22 -5.98 9.05 -10.68
C PHE A 22 -5.17 9.61 -9.49
N PRO A 23 -5.83 10.40 -8.61
CA PRO A 23 -5.17 10.98 -7.46
C PRO A 23 -4.71 9.90 -6.47
N ILE A 24 -3.83 10.28 -5.54
CA ILE A 24 -3.19 9.38 -4.59
C ILE A 24 -4.23 8.58 -3.80
N GLU A 25 -5.30 9.23 -3.36
CA GLU A 25 -6.38 8.63 -2.60
C GLU A 25 -7.11 7.56 -3.42
N THR A 26 -7.31 7.79 -4.72
CA THR A 26 -7.89 6.79 -5.63
C THR A 26 -6.96 5.59 -5.79
N ALA A 27 -5.65 5.83 -5.93
CA ALA A 27 -4.66 4.75 -6.02
C ALA A 27 -4.64 3.90 -4.75
N LEU A 28 -4.59 4.53 -3.57
CA LEU A 28 -4.59 3.83 -2.29
C LEU A 28 -5.89 3.03 -2.09
N LYS A 29 -7.05 3.62 -2.38
CA LYS A 29 -8.34 2.92 -2.31
C LYS A 29 -8.40 1.72 -3.26
N ALA A 30 -7.91 1.88 -4.50
CA ALA A 30 -7.84 0.80 -5.48
C ALA A 30 -6.98 -0.38 -4.99
N LEU A 31 -5.86 -0.08 -4.33
CA LEU A 31 -4.95 -1.08 -3.75
C LEU A 31 -5.46 -1.69 -2.43
N THR A 32 -6.56 -1.19 -1.86
CA THR A 32 -7.07 -1.59 -0.55
C THR A 32 -8.58 -1.85 -0.57
N ILE A 33 -9.38 -0.87 -0.13
CA ILE A 33 -10.81 -1.03 0.11
C ILE A 33 -11.61 -1.35 -1.15
N GLU A 34 -11.25 -0.83 -2.33
CA GLU A 34 -11.97 -1.17 -3.57
C GLU A 34 -11.69 -2.61 -3.99
N GLY A 35 -10.48 -3.13 -3.75
CA GLY A 35 -10.18 -4.55 -3.93
C GLY A 35 -11.02 -5.43 -3.01
N ALA A 36 -11.12 -5.07 -1.72
CA ALA A 36 -11.97 -5.76 -0.76
C ALA A 36 -13.46 -5.75 -1.18
N LYS A 37 -13.97 -4.63 -1.71
CA LYS A 37 -15.35 -4.53 -2.24
C LYS A 37 -15.57 -5.45 -3.42
N VAL A 38 -14.64 -5.52 -4.37
CA VAL A 38 -14.73 -6.41 -5.55
C VAL A 38 -14.79 -7.88 -5.11
N LEU A 39 -14.09 -8.23 -4.02
CA LEU A 39 -14.10 -9.57 -3.45
C LEU A 39 -15.29 -9.85 -2.52
N GLY A 40 -16.16 -8.87 -2.25
CA GLY A 40 -17.25 -9.00 -1.28
C GLY A 40 -16.78 -9.09 0.18
N MET A 41 -15.57 -8.60 0.48
CA MET A 41 -14.92 -8.68 1.78
C MET A 41 -14.74 -7.31 2.48
N ALA A 42 -15.41 -6.27 1.99
CA ALA A 42 -15.24 -4.91 2.48
C ALA A 42 -15.64 -4.72 3.95
N GLU A 43 -16.51 -5.59 4.49
CA GLU A 43 -16.90 -5.57 5.91
C GLU A 43 -15.82 -6.19 6.81
N GLN A 44 -14.90 -7.00 6.25
CA GLN A 44 -13.89 -7.74 6.98
C GLN A 44 -12.50 -7.13 6.85
N ILE A 45 -12.13 -6.60 5.68
CA ILE A 45 -10.76 -6.16 5.35
C ILE A 45 -10.75 -4.90 4.46
N GLY A 46 -9.55 -4.41 4.15
CA GLY A 46 -9.32 -3.35 3.15
C GLY A 46 -9.31 -1.93 3.70
N SER A 47 -9.56 -1.74 5.00
CA SER A 47 -9.40 -0.46 5.70
C SER A 47 -9.15 -0.67 7.19
N LEU A 48 -8.54 0.32 7.84
CA LEU A 48 -8.28 0.32 9.28
C LEU A 48 -9.48 0.92 10.01
N GLU A 49 -10.46 0.06 10.34
CA GLU A 49 -11.69 0.44 11.04
C GLU A 49 -11.98 -0.56 12.17
N VAL A 50 -12.60 -0.09 13.24
CA VAL A 50 -12.97 -0.95 14.38
C VAL A 50 -13.91 -2.06 13.92
N GLY A 51 -13.60 -3.30 14.29
CA GLY A 51 -14.37 -4.50 13.93
C GLY A 51 -13.87 -5.25 12.70
N LYS A 52 -12.98 -4.66 11.90
CA LYS A 52 -12.30 -5.35 10.78
C LYS A 52 -11.11 -6.17 11.27
N GLN A 53 -10.68 -7.13 10.44
CA GLN A 53 -9.46 -7.88 10.70
C GLN A 53 -8.26 -6.93 10.68
N ALA A 54 -7.26 -7.25 11.52
CA ALA A 54 -6.01 -6.51 11.60
C ALA A 54 -5.07 -6.90 10.44
N ASP A 55 -5.47 -6.50 9.23
CA ASP A 55 -4.73 -6.68 7.98
C ASP A 55 -4.03 -5.37 7.63
N PHE A 56 -2.74 -5.30 7.92
CA PHE A 56 -1.96 -4.09 7.67
C PHE A 56 -0.48 -4.38 7.46
N LEU A 57 0.20 -3.41 6.88
CA LEU A 57 1.65 -3.42 6.71
C LEU A 57 2.24 -2.14 7.29
N VAL A 58 3.50 -2.22 7.69
CA VAL A 58 4.28 -1.09 8.21
C VAL A 58 5.37 -0.76 7.21
N ILE A 59 5.47 0.51 6.83
CA ILE A 59 6.56 1.03 5.99
C ILE A 59 7.46 1.86 6.90
N GLN A 60 8.75 1.53 6.93
CA GLN A 60 9.74 2.26 7.71
C GLN A 60 10.48 3.26 6.82
N PRO A 61 10.21 4.58 6.87
CA PRO A 61 10.87 5.58 6.02
C PRO A 61 12.28 5.95 6.49
N GLN A 62 12.65 5.64 7.73
CA GLN A 62 13.94 6.05 8.30
C GLN A 62 15.13 5.43 7.55
N GLY A 63 16.13 6.25 7.25
CA GLY A 63 17.34 5.82 6.52
C GLY A 63 17.14 5.65 5.00
N LYS A 64 15.91 5.79 4.49
CA LYS A 64 15.60 5.63 3.06
C LYS A 64 15.55 6.97 2.36
N ILE A 65 16.61 7.28 1.60
CA ILE A 65 16.75 8.55 0.87
C ILE A 65 15.59 8.79 -0.10
N HIS A 66 15.09 7.73 -0.76
CA HIS A 66 13.98 7.84 -1.71
C HIS A 66 12.61 8.08 -1.05
N LEU A 67 12.52 8.06 0.29
CA LEU A 67 11.31 8.40 1.05
C LEU A 67 11.43 9.73 1.81
N GLN A 68 12.44 10.54 1.49
CA GLN A 68 12.59 11.90 1.99
C GLN A 68 12.11 12.92 0.94
N PRO A 69 11.47 14.03 1.36
CA PRO A 69 11.17 14.45 2.74
C PRO A 69 9.87 13.82 3.26
N GLN A 70 9.78 13.49 4.56
CA GLN A 70 8.67 12.70 5.13
C GLN A 70 7.31 13.42 5.05
N GLU A 71 7.30 14.74 4.89
CA GLU A 71 6.11 15.57 4.67
C GLU A 71 5.32 15.13 3.42
N ASN A 72 5.98 14.46 2.46
CA ASN A 72 5.38 13.95 1.23
C ASN A 72 4.94 12.48 1.32
N ILE A 73 4.78 11.91 2.52
CA ILE A 73 4.58 10.47 2.71
C ILE A 73 3.40 9.89 1.90
N LEU A 74 2.30 10.64 1.76
CA LEU A 74 1.16 10.20 0.96
C LEU A 74 1.52 10.03 -0.53
N SER A 75 2.30 10.97 -1.07
CA SER A 75 2.83 10.86 -2.44
C SER A 75 3.79 9.68 -2.57
N HIS A 76 4.63 9.46 -1.55
CA HIS A 76 5.57 8.36 -1.54
C HIS A 76 4.89 6.99 -1.62
N LEU A 77 3.74 6.79 -0.96
CA LEU A 77 3.01 5.52 -1.01
C LEU A 77 2.68 5.05 -2.43
N VAL A 78 2.51 5.98 -3.38
CA VAL A 78 2.20 5.65 -4.78
C VAL A 78 3.44 5.73 -5.67
N TYR A 79 4.29 6.74 -5.47
CA TYR A 79 5.34 7.09 -6.43
C TYR A 79 6.77 6.80 -5.97
N ALA A 80 7.01 6.40 -4.72
CA ALA A 80 8.37 6.19 -4.23
C ALA A 80 8.58 4.85 -3.53
N VAL A 81 7.61 4.40 -2.73
CA VAL A 81 7.66 3.15 -1.99
C VAL A 81 7.90 1.97 -2.94
N LYS A 82 8.73 1.04 -2.47
CA LYS A 82 9.03 -0.26 -3.07
C LYS A 82 8.56 -1.36 -2.12
N SER A 83 8.36 -2.57 -2.64
CA SER A 83 8.05 -3.73 -1.80
C SER A 83 9.10 -3.99 -0.71
N SER A 84 10.38 -3.72 -0.99
CA SER A 84 11.49 -3.82 -0.03
C SER A 84 11.42 -2.81 1.12
N ASP A 85 10.51 -1.84 1.06
CA ASP A 85 10.36 -0.83 2.11
C ASP A 85 9.41 -1.27 3.23
N VAL A 86 8.69 -2.37 3.04
CA VAL A 86 7.80 -2.97 4.03
C VAL A 86 8.64 -3.66 5.12
N ASP A 87 8.40 -3.30 6.37
CA ASP A 87 9.14 -3.79 7.53
C ASP A 87 8.37 -4.90 8.26
N ASP A 88 7.09 -4.67 8.55
CA ASP A 88 6.22 -5.62 9.22
C ASP A 88 4.92 -5.82 8.44
N VAL A 89 4.36 -7.04 8.50
CA VAL A 89 3.06 -7.38 7.90
C VAL A 89 2.26 -8.20 8.88
N TYR A 90 0.99 -7.83 9.03
CA TYR A 90 0.01 -8.51 9.87
C TYR A 90 -1.17 -8.96 9.01
N ILE A 91 -1.62 -10.19 9.24
CA ILE A 91 -2.80 -10.79 8.61
C ILE A 91 -3.67 -11.36 9.73
N ALA A 92 -4.91 -10.89 9.83
CA ALA A 92 -5.85 -11.22 10.90
C ALA A 92 -5.26 -11.01 12.31
N GLY A 93 -4.32 -10.08 12.47
CA GLY A 93 -3.62 -9.82 13.73
C GLY A 93 -2.38 -10.67 13.98
N GLU A 94 -2.11 -11.67 13.15
CA GLU A 94 -0.89 -12.49 13.22
C GLU A 94 0.24 -11.82 12.43
N GLN A 95 1.40 -11.67 13.05
CA GLN A 95 2.57 -11.11 12.38
C GLN A 95 3.21 -12.17 11.47
N VAL A 96 3.22 -11.93 10.16
CA VAL A 96 3.77 -12.86 9.15
C VAL A 96 5.09 -12.39 8.54
N VAL A 97 5.40 -11.10 8.66
CA VAL A 97 6.71 -10.51 8.33
C VAL A 97 7.15 -9.64 9.50
N LYS A 98 8.42 -9.76 9.88
CA LYS A 98 9.04 -8.95 10.94
C LYS A 98 10.40 -8.44 10.50
N GLN A 99 10.59 -7.13 10.54
CA GLN A 99 11.85 -6.47 10.13
C GLN A 99 12.33 -6.94 8.74
N GLY A 100 11.40 -7.06 7.78
CA GLY A 100 11.63 -7.53 6.42
C GLY A 100 11.85 -9.04 6.27
N GLN A 101 11.79 -9.83 7.35
CA GLN A 101 11.95 -11.28 7.33
C GLN A 101 10.59 -12.00 7.38
N VAL A 102 10.38 -12.95 6.47
CA VAL A 102 9.17 -13.79 6.44
C VAL A 102 9.24 -14.82 7.57
N LEU A 103 8.16 -14.93 8.35
CA LEU A 103 8.09 -15.82 9.53
C LEU A 103 7.42 -17.16 9.25
N THR A 104 6.78 -17.31 8.10
CA THR A 104 5.88 -18.44 7.79
C THR A 104 6.43 -19.41 6.75
N VAL A 105 7.65 -19.18 6.25
CA VAL A 105 8.32 -20.00 5.24
C VAL A 105 9.79 -20.17 5.64
N GLU A 106 10.30 -21.40 5.57
CA GLU A 106 11.74 -21.66 5.62
C GLU A 106 12.33 -21.43 4.21
N LEU A 107 13.26 -20.48 4.12
CA LEU A 107 13.97 -20.14 2.87
C LEU A 107 15.24 -20.99 2.68
#